data_AF-A0A2V5YNW9-F1
#
_entry.id   AF-A0A2V5YNW9-F1
#
_cell.length_a   1.000
_cell.length_b   1.000
_cell.length_c   1.000
_cell.angle_alpha   90.00
_cell.angle_beta   90.00
_cell.angle_gamma   90.00
#
_symmetry.space_group_name_H-M   'P 1'
#
loop_
_entity.id
_entity.type
_entity.pdbx_description
1 polymer ?
#
loop_
_entity_poly.entity_id
_entity_poly.type
_entity_poly.pdbx_seq_one_letter_code
_entity_poly.pdbx_strand_id
1 'polypeptide(L)' 'MKTKSSSFDRLVVRYYPAVYGFAARLTDDPRDAVALTRHAFNSSRRQLQSIGNQTAIATVLIAAVLRAGLAAA' A
#
# COMPACT_ATOMS: atom_id res chain seq x y z
N MET A 1 -5.15 24.75 -12.47
CA MET A 1 -4.89 23.34 -12.88
C MET A 1 -5.36 22.41 -11.77
N LYS A 2 -6.54 21.78 -11.88
CA LYS A 2 -6.94 20.72 -10.94
C LYS A 2 -6.41 19.41 -11.50
N THR A 3 -5.25 18.97 -11.01
CA THR A 3 -4.74 17.63 -11.28
C THR A 3 -5.85 16.65 -10.92
N LYS A 4 -6.38 15.95 -11.92
CA LYS A 4 -7.40 14.94 -11.73
C LYS A 4 -6.73 13.84 -10.90
N SER A 5 -6.84 13.89 -9.56
CA SER A 5 -6.27 12.85 -8.69
C SER A 5 -6.79 11.53 -9.20
N SER A 6 -5.86 10.71 -9.69
CA SER A 6 -6.19 9.39 -10.22
C SER A 6 -6.92 8.60 -9.13
N SER A 7 -7.78 7.66 -9.52
CA SER A 7 -8.45 6.77 -8.56
C SER A 7 -7.45 6.09 -7.63
N PHE A 8 -6.24 5.80 -8.15
CA PHE A 8 -5.10 5.29 -7.37
C PHE A 8 -4.63 6.25 -6.28
N ASP A 9 -4.52 7.55 -6.57
CA ASP A 9 -4.09 8.57 -5.60
C ASP A 9 -5.06 8.66 -4.40
N ARG A 10 -6.38 8.60 -4.67
CA ARG A 10 -7.39 8.50 -3.61
C ARG A 10 -7.28 7.22 -2.79
N LEU A 11 -6.96 6.09 -3.43
CA LEU A 11 -6.75 4.83 -2.72
C LEU A 11 -5.53 4.88 -1.84
N VAL A 12 -4.42 5.45 -2.33
CA VAL A 12 -3.23 5.67 -1.51
C VAL A 12 -3.60 6.53 -0.31
N VAL A 13 -4.21 7.71 -0.47
CA VAL A 13 -4.58 8.56 0.67
C VAL A 13 -5.50 7.83 1.67
N ARG A 14 -6.44 7.01 1.19
CA ARG A 14 -7.39 6.30 2.05
C ARG A 14 -6.77 5.14 2.82
N TYR A 15 -5.86 4.39 2.20
CA TYR A 15 -5.31 3.16 2.76
C TYR A 15 -3.90 3.31 3.33
N TYR A 16 -3.20 4.40 3.02
CA TYR A 16 -1.85 4.67 3.49
C TYR A 16 -1.69 4.56 5.01
N PRO A 17 -2.54 5.17 5.87
CA PRO A 17 -2.34 5.06 7.33
C PRO A 17 -2.50 3.63 7.85
N ALA A 18 -3.37 2.81 7.24
CA ALA A 18 -3.54 1.41 7.62
C ALA A 18 -2.34 0.56 7.21
N VAL A 19 -1.86 0.73 5.98
CA VAL A 19 -0.69 0.02 5.43
C VAL A 19 0.58 0.42 6.17
N TYR A 20 0.75 1.72 6.42
CA TYR A 20 1.87 2.26 7.20
C TYR A 20 1.85 1.77 8.64
N GLY A 21 0.69 1.74 9.30
CA GLY A 21 0.57 1.21 10.66
C GLY A 21 0.92 -0.28 10.76
N PHE A 22 0.61 -1.07 9.73
CA PHE A 22 1.06 -2.46 9.65
C PHE A 22 2.56 -2.57 9.39
N ALA A 23 3.10 -1.78 8.46
CA ALA A 23 4.52 -1.78 8.15
C ALA A 23 5.36 -1.35 9.37
N ALA A 24 4.94 -0.30 10.08
CA ALA A 24 5.57 0.18 11.30
C ALA A 24 5.47 -0.78 12.50
N ARG A 25 4.53 -1.73 12.48
CA ARG A 25 4.51 -2.84 13.45
C ARG A 25 5.47 -3.96 13.09
N LEU A 26 5.82 -4.06 11.82
CA LEU A 26 6.65 -5.12 11.29
C LEU A 26 8.13 -4.72 11.23
N THR A 27 8.39 -3.42 11.16
CA THR A 27 9.73 -2.83 11.12
C THR A 27 9.89 -1.87 12.29
N ASP A 28 10.96 -2.00 13.08
CA ASP A 28 11.29 -1.03 14.13
C ASP A 28 11.69 0.34 13.57
N ASP A 29 12.23 0.37 12.34
CA ASP A 29 12.66 1.58 11.68
C ASP A 29 11.52 2.26 10.89
N PRO A 30 11.19 3.54 11.18
CA PRO A 30 10.14 4.26 10.46
C PRO A 30 10.49 4.49 8.98
N ARG A 31 11.78 4.47 8.63
CA ARG A 31 12.24 4.59 7.24
C ARG A 31 11.91 3.34 6.42
N ASP A 32 12.09 2.17 7.01
CA ASP A 32 11.72 0.89 6.39
C ASP A 32 10.21 0.75 6.29
N ALA A 33 9.45 1.20 7.30
CA ALA A 33 7.99 1.24 7.23
C ALA A 33 7.48 2.04 6.01
N VAL A 34 8.08 3.21 5.73
CA VAL A 34 7.73 4.03 4.56
C VAL A 34 8.13 3.33 3.27
N ALA A 35 9.34 2.76 3.21
CA ALA A 35 9.83 2.07 2.02
C ALA A 35 8.94 0.86 1.68
N LEU A 36 8.57 0.08 2.71
CA LEU A 36 7.73 -1.12 2.61
C LEU A 36 6.30 -0.78 2.18
N THR A 37 5.73 0.27 2.77
CA THR A 37 4.41 0.81 2.36
C THR A 37 4.44 1.23 0.89
N ARG A 38 5.46 1.99 0.49
CA ARG A 38 5.60 2.46 -0.90
C ARG A 38 5.81 1.31 -1.87
N HIS A 39 6.61 0.31 -1.49
CA HIS A 39 6.84 -0.90 -2.29
C HIS A 39 5.54 -1.69 -2.47
N ALA A 40 4.76 -1.89 -1.40
CA ALA A 40 3.47 -2.57 -1.46
C ALA A 40 2.50 -1.88 -2.44
N PHE A 41 2.31 -0.56 -2.31
CA PHE A 41 1.46 0.20 -3.23
C PHE A 41 1.93 0.16 -4.68
N ASN A 42 3.25 0.23 -4.91
CA ASN A 42 3.79 0.25 -6.27
C ASN A 42 3.74 -1.13 -6.93
N SER A 43 4.01 -2.20 -6.18
CA SER A 43 3.87 -3.59 -6.63
C SER A 43 2.41 -3.93 -6.95
N SER A 44 1.48 -3.44 -6.13
CA SER A 44 0.03 -3.62 -6.33
C SER A 44 -0.58 -2.66 -7.36
N ARG A 45 0.17 -1.66 -7.84
CA ARG A 45 -0.36 -0.56 -8.68
C ARG A 45 -1.09 -1.07 -9.93
N ARG A 46 -0.57 -2.08 -10.63
CA ARG A 46 -1.23 -2.66 -11.82
C ARG A 46 -2.55 -3.35 -11.47
N GLN A 47 -2.60 -4.07 -10.35
CA GLN A 47 -3.83 -4.70 -9.87
C GLN A 47 -4.85 -3.65 -9.40
N LEU A 48 -4.41 -2.66 -8.64
CA LEU A 48 -5.26 -1.58 -8.10
C LEU A 48 -5.85 -0.67 -9.19
N GLN A 49 -5.22 -0.57 -10.36
CA GLN A 49 -5.78 0.16 -11.50
C GLN A 49 -6.89 -0.61 -12.22
N SER A 50 -6.86 -1.94 -12.19
CA SER A 50 -7.86 -2.81 -12.81
C SER A 50 -9.03 -3.12 -11.85
N ILE A 51 -8.75 -3.14 -10.54
CA ILE A 51 -9.72 -3.48 -9.50
C ILE A 51 -10.53 -2.23 -9.11
N GLY A 52 -11.82 -2.24 -9.40
CA GLY A 52 -12.79 -1.25 -8.90
C GLY A 52 -13.41 -1.61 -7.54
N ASN A 53 -13.17 -2.82 -7.03
CA ASN A 53 -13.82 -3.32 -5.81
C ASN A 53 -12.96 -3.07 -4.56
N GLN A 54 -13.56 -2.42 -3.57
CA GLN A 54 -12.89 -1.97 -2.36
C GLN A 54 -12.33 -3.12 -1.50
N THR A 55 -13.03 -4.26 -1.46
CA THR A 55 -12.58 -5.46 -0.73
C THR A 55 -11.33 -6.07 -1.36
N ALA A 56 -11.30 -6.17 -2.69
CA ALA A 56 -10.16 -6.71 -3.41
C ALA A 56 -8.92 -5.80 -3.28
N ILE A 57 -9.11 -4.48 -3.18
CA ILE A 57 -8.03 -3.53 -2.89
C ILE A 57 -7.42 -3.79 -1.52
N ALA A 58 -8.25 -4.00 -0.49
CA ALA A 58 -7.77 -4.31 0.85
C ALA A 58 -6.99 -5.64 0.88
N THR A 59 -7.50 -6.69 0.23
CA THR A 59 -6.82 -7.99 0.15
C THR A 59 -5.45 -7.88 -0.54
N VAL A 60 -5.38 -7.16 -1.66
CA VAL A 60 -4.14 -6.96 -2.40
C VAL A 60 -3.11 -6.18 -1.57
N LEU A 61 -3.54 -5.16 -0.84
CA LEU A 61 -2.66 -4.37 0.03
C LEU A 61 -2.14 -5.18 1.21
N ILE A 62 -3.00 -5.95 1.89
CA ILE A 62 -2.59 -6.82 3.00
C ILE A 62 -1.60 -7.89 2.50
N ALA A 63 -1.89 -8.53 1.37
CA ALA A 63 -0.99 -9.51 0.78
C ALA A 63 0.37 -8.91 0.38
N ALA A 64 0.36 -7.67 -0.12
CA ALA A 64 1.59 -6.97 -0.49
C ALA A 64 2.44 -6.58 0.73
N VAL A 65 1.80 -6.14 1.83
CA VAL A 65 2.48 -5.85 3.09
C VAL A 65 3.06 -7.12 3.71
N LEU A 66 2.30 -8.22 3.75
CA LEU A 66 2.79 -9.50 4.24
C LEU A 66 3.98 -10.01 3.43
N ARG A 67 3.92 -9.89 2.10
CA ARG A 67 5.00 -10.32 1.21
C ARG A 67 6.26 -9.45 1.35
N ALA A 68 6.08 -8.14 1.43
CA ALA A 68 7.19 -7.22 1.62
C ALA A 68 7.81 -7.36 3.02
N GLY A 69 6.96 -7.66 4.01
CA GLY A 69 7.34 -7.97 5.37
C GLY A 69 8.13 -9.25 5.53
N LEU A 70 7.69 -10.33 4.89
CA LEU A 70 8.40 -11.60 4.87
C LEU A 70 9.75 -11.48 4.13
N ALA A 71 9.87 -10.57 3.16
CA ALA A 71 11.12 -10.30 2.46
C ALA A 71 12.09 -9.37 3.23
N ALA A 72 11.60 -8.71 4.29
CA ALA A 72 12.39 -7.82 5.14
C ALA A 72 12.92 -8.51 6.40
N ALA A 73 12.38 -9.67 6.76
CA ALA A 73 12.85 -10.54 7.84
C ALA A 73 13.89 -11.56 7.33
#